data_AF-A0A1F8CSE8-F1
#
_entry.id   AF-A0A1F8CSE8-F1
#
_cell.length_a   1.000
_cell.length_b   1.000
_cell.length_c   1.000
_cell.angle_alpha   90.00
_cell.angle_beta   90.00
_cell.angle_gamma   90.00
#
_symmetry.space_group_name_H-M   'P 1'
#
loop_
_entity.id
_entity.type
_entity.pdbx_description
1 polymer ?
#
loop_
_entity_poly.entity_id
_entity_poly.type
_entity_poly.pdbx_seq_one_letter_code
_entity_poly.pdbx_strand_id
1 'polypeptide(L)' 'MDEWINLLVARVNRIVLAEVPLILVALILPPLAVFWKMGFSAHFWINLVLTFLGYVPGQIHALWVVLFL' A
#
# COMPACT_ATOMS: atom_id res chain seq x y z
N MET A 1 16.90 20.88 -21.73
CA MET A 1 15.43 20.82 -21.55
C MET A 1 14.98 19.39 -21.33
N ASP A 2 15.61 18.41 -21.99
CA ASP A 2 15.26 16.98 -21.88
C ASP A 2 15.62 16.34 -20.53
N GLU A 3 16.66 16.80 -19.83
CA GLU A 3 17.06 16.24 -18.54
C GLU A 3 16.08 16.55 -17.40
N TRP A 4 15.57 17.79 -17.35
CA TRP A 4 14.50 18.17 -16.43
C TRP A 4 13.22 17.36 -16.68
N ILE A 5 12.91 17.07 -17.94
CA ILE A 5 11.78 16.22 -18.33
C ILE A 5 12.01 14.78 -17.86
N ASN A 6 13.21 14.22 -18.05
CA ASN A 6 13.53 12.87 -17.59
C ASN A 6 13.48 12.73 -16.05
N LEU A 7 13.90 13.75 -15.31
CA LEU A 7 13.79 13.78 -13.84
C LEU A 7 12.33 13.86 -13.38
N LEU A 8 11.49 14.63 -14.09
CA LEU A 8 10.06 14.70 -13.82
C LEU A 8 9.38 13.36 -14.12
N VAL A 9 9.64 12.76 -15.27
CA VAL A 9 9.11 11.44 -15.67
C VAL A 9 9.57 10.35 -14.68
N ALA A 10 10.84 10.36 -14.26
CA ALA A 10 11.35 9.41 -13.28
C ALA A 10 10.71 9.59 -11.89
N ARG A 11 10.42 10.83 -11.47
CA ARG A 11 9.68 11.11 -10.23
C ARG A 11 8.23 10.59 -10.31
N VAL A 12 7.52 10.89 -11.39
CA VAL A 12 6.14 10.43 -11.60
C VAL A 12 6.08 8.90 -11.66
N ASN A 13 6.97 8.27 -12.44
CA ASN A 13 7.03 6.82 -12.53
C ASN A 13 7.32 6.18 -11.17
N ARG A 14 8.21 6.74 -10.34
CA ARG A 14 8.46 6.16 -9.00
C ARG A 14 7.26 6.22 -8.08
N ILE A 15 6.42 7.24 -8.19
CA ILE A 15 5.19 7.35 -7.41
C ILE A 15 4.18 6.30 -7.90
N VAL A 16 3.95 6.22 -9.21
CA VAL A 16 2.96 5.29 -9.80
C VAL A 16 3.37 3.82 -9.65
N LEU A 17 4.64 3.50 -9.92
CA LEU A 17 5.14 2.13 -9.87
C LEU A 17 5.18 1.55 -8.45
N ALA A 18 5.29 2.38 -7.42
CA ALA A 18 5.28 1.92 -6.04
C ALA A 18 3.86 1.57 -5.54
N GLU A 19 2.84 2.32 -5.95
CA GLU A 19 1.49 2.20 -5.39
C GLU A 19 0.62 1.15 -6.08
N VAL A 20 0.75 0.96 -7.38
CA VAL A 20 -0.06 -0.01 -8.13
C VAL A 20 0.15 -1.46 -7.65
N PRO A 21 1.37 -1.95 -7.41
CA PRO A 21 1.59 -3.30 -6.88
C PRO A 21 1.06 -3.47 -5.46
N LEU A 22 1.10 -2.43 -4.63
CA LEU A 22 0.60 -2.46 -3.25
C LEU A 22 -0.91 -2.72 -3.19
N ILE A 23 -1.66 -2.18 -4.15
CA ILE A 23 -3.12 -2.43 -4.25
C ILE A 23 -3.40 -3.90 -4.56
N LEU A 24 -2.62 -4.51 -5.47
CA LEU A 24 -2.75 -5.95 -5.77
C LEU A 24 -2.38 -6.81 -4.56
N VAL A 25 -1.32 -6.44 -3.84
CA VAL A 25 -0.90 -7.12 -2.61
C VAL A 25 -1.94 -6.95 -1.51
N ALA A 26 -2.59 -5.79 -1.39
CA ALA A 26 -3.65 -5.58 -0.40
C ALA A 26 -4.81 -6.55 -0.61
N LEU A 27 -5.15 -6.83 -1.87
CA LEU A 27 -6.25 -7.73 -2.25
C LEU A 27 -5.97 -9.21 -1.96
N ILE A 28 -4.70 -9.64 -2.01
CA ILE A 28 -4.28 -11.04 -1.80
C ILE A 28 -3.90 -11.26 -0.33
N LEU A 29 -3.15 -10.33 0.25
CA LEU A 29 -2.60 -10.45 1.59
C LEU A 29 -2.62 -9.07 2.28
N PRO A 30 -3.78 -8.68 2.87
CA PRO A 30 -3.98 -7.33 3.39
C PRO A 30 -2.92 -6.88 4.41
N PRO A 31 -2.43 -7.74 5.34
CA PRO A 31 -1.38 -7.35 6.29
C PRO A 31 -0.06 -6.99 5.61
N LEU A 32 0.27 -7.61 4.46
CA LEU A 32 1.55 -7.37 3.78
C LEU A 32 1.56 -6.01 3.08
N ALA A 33 0.44 -5.58 2.50
CA ALA A 33 0.34 -4.25 1.91
C ALA A 33 0.46 -3.15 2.96
N VAL A 34 -0.18 -3.32 4.12
CA VAL A 34 -0.06 -2.39 5.25
C VAL A 34 1.35 -2.40 5.83
N PHE A 35 1.98 -3.57 5.95
CA PHE A 35 3.38 -3.68 6.38
C PHE A 35 4.32 -2.93 5.44
N TRP A 36 4.10 -3.01 4.13
CA TRP A 36 4.97 -2.36 3.16
C TRP A 36 4.78 -0.83 3.13
N LYS A 37 3.56 -0.34 3.40
CA LYS A 37 3.26 1.09 3.49
C LYS A 37 3.71 1.70 4.82
N MET A 38 3.48 1.00 5.94
CA MET A 38 3.58 1.57 7.30
C MET A 38 4.59 0.85 8.22
N GLY A 39 5.22 -0.23 7.77
CA GLY A 39 6.11 -1.06 8.59
C GLY A 39 5.39 -1.79 9.72
N PHE A 40 6.12 -2.10 10.79
CA PHE A 40 5.57 -2.66 12.05
C PHE A 40 4.88 -1.59 12.89
N SER A 41 3.83 -0.99 12.34
CA SER A 41 3.00 0.00 13.05
C SER A 41 1.78 -0.66 13.72
N ALA A 42 1.05 0.11 14.53
CA ALA A 42 -0.25 -0.32 15.07
C ALA A 42 -1.23 -0.73 13.95
N HIS A 43 -1.19 -0.09 12.79
CA HIS A 43 -2.02 -0.44 11.63
C HIS A 43 -1.75 -1.85 11.12
N PHE A 44 -0.50 -2.31 11.12
CA PHE A 44 -0.15 -3.68 10.73
C PHE A 44 -0.79 -4.70 11.68
N TRP A 45 -0.66 -4.49 12.99
CA TRP A 45 -1.21 -5.40 13.99
C TRP A 45 -2.74 -5.41 13.99
N ILE A 46 -3.37 -4.24 13.83
CA ILE A 46 -4.83 -4.13 13.66
C ILE A 46 -5.26 -4.89 12.41
N ASN A 47 -4.58 -4.71 11.29
CA ASN A 47 -4.95 -5.38 10.05
C ASN A 47 -4.74 -6.90 10.12
N LEU A 48 -3.70 -7.35 10.83
CA LEU A 48 -3.45 -8.76 11.07
C LEU A 48 -4.59 -9.40 11.88
N VAL A 49 -5.01 -8.76 12.98
CA VAL A 49 -6.14 -9.22 13.80
C VAL A 49 -7.45 -9.19 13.01
N LEU A 50 -7.72 -8.13 12.26
CA LEU A 50 -8.93 -8.02 11.42
C LEU A 50 -8.95 -9.14 10.37
N THR A 51 -7.84 -9.41 9.70
CA THR A 51 -7.75 -10.47 8.69
C THR A 51 -8.06 -11.85 9.28
N PHE A 52 -7.66 -12.12 10.53
CA PHE A 52 -7.98 -13.36 11.24
C PHE A 52 -9.42 -13.43 11.77
N LEU A 53 -10.01 -12.30 12.19
CA LEU A 53 -11.41 -12.24 12.65
C LEU A 53 -12.43 -12.24 11.50
N GLY A 54 -12.01 -11.79 10.33
CA GLY A 54 -12.79 -11.78 9.11
C GLY A 54 -11.96 -11.16 7.99
N TYR A 55 -11.74 -11.90 6.91
CA TYR A 55 -10.92 -11.42 5.79
C TYR A 55 -11.39 -10.07 5.23
N VAL A 56 -12.71 -9.86 5.15
CA VAL A 56 -13.36 -8.67 4.58
C VAL A 56 -13.03 -7.37 5.34
N PRO A 57 -13.19 -7.27 6.68
CA PRO A 57 -12.80 -6.05 7.39
C PRO A 57 -11.29 -5.75 7.32
N GLY A 58 -10.42 -6.77 7.24
CA GLY A 58 -8.99 -6.58 6.99
C GLY A 58 -8.72 -6.00 5.59
N GLN A 59 -9.42 -6.48 4.57
CA GLN A 59 -9.35 -5.93 3.21
C GLN A 59 -9.70 -4.44 3.14
N ILE A 60 -10.81 -4.04 3.76
CA ILE A 60 -11.24 -2.64 3.78
C ILE A 60 -10.22 -1.75 4.51
N HIS A 61 -9.71 -2.21 5.66
CA HIS A 61 -8.70 -1.48 6.40
C HIS A 61 -7.39 -1.35 5.60
N ALA A 62 -6.96 -2.40 4.92
CA ALA A 62 -5.76 -2.38 4.08
C ALA A 62 -5.88 -1.37 2.92
N LEU A 63 -7.01 -1.37 2.22
CA LEU A 63 -7.27 -0.42 1.14
C LEU A 63 -7.31 1.02 1.64
N TRP A 64 -7.92 1.26 2.81
CA TRP A 64 -7.93 2.59 3.42
C TRP A 64 -6.52 3.08 3.74
N VAL A 65 -5.67 2.23 4.33
CA VAL A 65 -4.28 2.57 4.64
C VAL A 65 -3.46 2.81 3.37
N VAL A 66 -3.61 1.98 2.33
CA VAL A 66 -2.81 2.12 1.10
C VAL A 66 -3.20 3.36 0.29
N LEU A 67 -4.49 3.71 0.25
CA LEU A 67 -5.02 4.79 -0.58
C LEU A 67 -5.01 6.17 0.10
N PHE A 68 -5.17 6.23 1.43
CA PHE A 68 -5.39 7.49 2.14
C PHE A 68 -4.34 7.81 3.21
N LEU A 69 -3.51 6.85 3.61
CA LEU A 69 -2.52 7.00 4.69
C LEU A 69 -1.09 6.92 4.15
#